data_AF-A0A1W1XFX3-F1
#
_entry.id   AF-A0A1W1XFX3-F1
#
_cell.length_a   1.000
_cell.length_b   1.000
_cell.length_c   1.000
_cell.angle_alpha   90.00
_cell.angle_beta   90.00
_cell.angle_gamma   90.00
#
_symmetry.space_group_name_H-M   'P 1'
#
loop_
_entity.id
_entity.type
_entity.pdbx_description
1 polymer ?
#
loop_
_entity_poly.entity_id
_entity_poly.type
_entity_poly.pdbx_seq_one_letter_code
_entity_poly.pdbx_strand_id
1 'polypeptide(L)'
;MNTPVNPYAAPASDLNTGLAPLQFPELDYKTLRRLRNDSLQIRSFGALMVLTLVVSGVVSLLLLGDAVGWWRYYPIVPVIAALAAYACLWRPTWGRWVLAATAVLVLPAIPIGTAAGILGLVSLRSASKLFGADAYPNSELDSEFRYRRKHKIRG
;
A
#
# COMPACT_ATOMS: atom_id res chain seq x y z
N MET A 1 -5.95 -21.37 -12.17
CA MET A 1 -5.53 -20.38 -11.15
C MET A 1 -4.10 -20.73 -10.75
N ASN A 2 -3.11 -19.98 -11.22
CA ASN A 2 -1.71 -20.22 -10.86
C ASN A 2 -1.45 -19.59 -9.50
N THR A 3 -1.15 -20.41 -8.50
CA THR A 3 -0.62 -19.94 -7.22
C THR A 3 0.68 -19.18 -7.48
N PRO A 4 0.90 -17.99 -6.89
CA PRO A 4 2.18 -17.31 -6.99
C PRO A 4 3.27 -18.22 -6.43
N VAL A 5 4.18 -18.66 -7.31
CA VAL A 5 5.31 -19.52 -6.95
C VAL A 5 6.20 -18.73 -6.01
N ASN A 6 6.34 -19.21 -4.76
CA ASN A 6 7.24 -18.63 -3.80
C ASN A 6 8.69 -18.89 -4.27
N PRO A 7 9.44 -17.86 -4.69
CA PRO A 7 10.81 -18.03 -5.19
C PRO A 7 11.80 -18.45 -4.09
N TYR A 8 11.36 -18.49 -2.82
CA TYR A 8 12.12 -18.97 -1.67
C TYR A 8 11.61 -20.31 -1.12
N ALA A 9 10.80 -21.06 -1.88
CA ALA A 9 10.68 -22.49 -1.61
C ALA A 9 12.09 -23.07 -1.60
N ALA A 10 12.47 -23.75 -0.52
CA ALA A 10 13.84 -24.23 -0.36
C ALA A 10 14.21 -25.10 -1.58
N PRO A 11 15.23 -24.71 -2.37
CA PRO A 11 15.71 -25.56 -3.45
C PRO A 11 16.24 -26.84 -2.82
N ALA A 12 15.98 -27.98 -3.46
CA ALA A 12 16.75 -29.19 -3.21
C ALA A 12 18.23 -28.78 -3.28
N SER A 13 18.97 -29.04 -2.21
CA SER A 13 20.26 -28.44 -1.91
C SER A 13 21.27 -28.62 -3.04
N ASP A 14 21.57 -27.56 -3.77
CA ASP A 14 22.79 -27.43 -4.57
C ASP A 14 23.64 -26.30 -3.99
N LEU A 15 24.72 -26.70 -3.30
CA LEU A 15 25.59 -25.84 -2.48
C LEU A 15 26.66 -25.08 -3.29
N ASN A 16 26.54 -24.99 -4.62
CA ASN A 16 27.61 -24.46 -5.49
C ASN A 16 27.23 -23.30 -6.43
N THR A 17 26.05 -22.70 -6.33
CA THR A 17 25.74 -21.47 -7.09
C THR A 17 26.14 -20.23 -6.31
N GLY A 18 27.10 -19.47 -6.85
CA GLY A 18 27.57 -18.19 -6.32
C GLY A 18 26.41 -17.25 -5.95
N LEU A 19 26.56 -16.59 -4.80
CA LEU A 19 25.61 -15.66 -4.17
C LEU A 19 25.40 -14.41 -5.04
N ALA A 20 24.62 -14.52 -6.12
CA ALA A 20 24.18 -13.36 -6.87
C ALA A 20 23.04 -12.65 -6.10
N PRO A 21 23.08 -11.31 -5.89
CA PRO A 21 21.94 -10.56 -5.39
C PRO A 21 20.78 -10.71 -6.38
N LEU A 22 19.67 -11.32 -5.94
CA LEU A 22 18.80 -12.07 -6.84
C LEU A 22 17.72 -11.26 -7.58
N GLN A 23 17.40 -10.00 -7.22
CA GLN A 23 16.39 -9.23 -7.97
C GLN A 23 16.63 -7.71 -8.05
N PHE A 24 17.41 -7.10 -7.14
CA PHE A 24 17.62 -5.64 -7.10
C PHE A 24 19.09 -5.23 -6.97
N PRO A 25 19.99 -5.70 -7.85
CA PRO A 25 21.43 -5.43 -7.74
C PRO A 25 21.76 -3.93 -7.77
N GLU A 26 20.90 -3.11 -8.37
CA GLU A 26 21.11 -1.67 -8.57
C GLU A 26 20.65 -0.79 -7.40
N LEU A 27 19.91 -1.34 -6.43
CA LEU A 27 19.32 -0.55 -5.34
C LEU A 27 20.27 -0.50 -4.13
N ASP A 28 20.75 0.70 -3.77
CA ASP A 28 21.44 0.97 -2.48
C ASP A 28 20.56 0.54 -1.29
N TYR A 29 21.15 -0.07 -0.27
CA TYR A 29 20.52 -0.43 1.00
C TYR A 29 19.67 0.68 1.62
N LYS A 30 20.10 1.95 1.56
CA LYS A 30 19.31 3.09 2.06
C LYS A 30 18.00 3.25 1.28
N THR A 31 18.07 3.10 -0.05
CA THR A 31 16.92 3.21 -0.94
C THR A 31 15.97 2.03 -0.75
N LEU A 32 16.50 0.81 -0.61
CA LEU A 32 15.72 -0.39 -0.30
C LEU A 32 14.94 -0.23 1.03
N ARG A 33 15.62 0.25 2.09
CA ARG A 33 14.97 0.50 3.39
C ARG A 33 13.86 1.55 3.28
N ARG A 34 14.09 2.61 2.50
CA ARG A 34 13.09 3.66 2.27
C ARG A 34 11.88 3.12 1.51
N LEU A 35 12.08 2.44 0.38
CA LEU A 35 11.01 1.82 -0.41
C LEU A 35 10.17 0.83 0.39
N ARG A 36 10.82 0.03 1.25
CA ARG A 36 10.11 -0.88 2.17
C ARG A 36 9.22 -0.13 3.15
N ASN A 37 9.75 0.92 3.78
CA ASN A 37 8.98 1.75 4.71
C ASN A 37 7.82 2.46 4.00
N ASP A 38 8.05 3.02 2.82
CA ASP A 38 7.03 3.68 2.01
C ASP A 38 5.93 2.68 1.59
N SER A 39 6.32 1.46 1.20
CA SER A 39 5.40 0.38 0.87
C SER A 39 4.53 -0.06 2.06
N LEU A 40 5.10 -0.07 3.27
CA LEU A 40 4.34 -0.32 4.51
C LEU A 40 3.37 0.83 4.81
N GLN A 41 3.78 2.09 4.61
CA GLN A 41 2.92 3.26 4.81
C GLN A 41 1.72 3.26 3.84
N ILE A 42 1.92 2.90 2.58
CA ILE A 42 0.81 2.76 1.60
C ILE A 42 -0.14 1.67 2.05
N ARG A 43 0.37 0.55 2.55
CA ARG A 43 -0.46 -0.56 3.04
C ARG A 43 -1.22 -0.19 4.30
N SER A 44 -0.61 0.52 5.25
CA SER A 44 -1.34 1.00 6.44
C SER A 44 -2.40 2.01 6.05
N PHE A 45 -2.13 2.92 5.12
CA PHE A 45 -3.15 3.82 4.56
C PHE A 45 -4.27 3.04 3.86
N GLY A 46 -3.94 2.03 3.05
CA GLY A 46 -4.92 1.13 2.44
C GLY A 46 -5.79 0.41 3.48
N ALA A 47 -5.19 -0.10 4.56
CA ALA A 47 -5.92 -0.71 5.66
C ALA A 47 -6.87 0.28 6.36
N LEU A 48 -6.44 1.54 6.55
CA LEU A 48 -7.31 2.59 7.05
C LEU A 48 -8.49 2.85 6.11
N MET A 49 -8.26 2.87 4.80
CA MET A 49 -9.35 3.04 3.82
C MET A 49 -10.32 1.85 3.84
N VAL A 50 -9.85 0.62 4.02
CA VAL A 50 -10.73 -0.55 4.22
C VAL A 50 -11.55 -0.40 5.50
N LEU A 51 -10.95 0.06 6.60
CA LEU A 51 -11.67 0.31 7.84
C LEU A 51 -12.76 1.39 7.63
N THR A 52 -12.42 2.49 6.96
CA THR A 52 -13.37 3.54 6.60
C THR A 52 -14.50 3.01 5.73
N LEU A 53 -14.20 2.15 4.75
CA LEU A 53 -15.19 1.48 3.91
C LEU A 53 -16.18 0.66 4.76
N VAL A 54 -15.68 -0.16 5.69
CA VAL A 54 -16.54 -0.99 6.55
C VAL A 54 -17.40 -0.11 7.45
N VAL A 55 -16.81 0.86 8.14
CA VAL A 55 -17.54 1.75 9.07
C VAL A 55 -18.58 2.58 8.32
N SER A 56 -18.18 3.24 7.23
CA SER A 56 -19.11 4.06 6.44
C SER A 56 -20.19 3.22 5.78
N GLY A 57 -19.88 1.99 5.34
CA GLY A 57 -20.86 1.05 4.78
C GLY A 57 -21.91 0.64 5.81
N VAL A 58 -21.48 0.27 7.02
CA VAL A 58 -22.40 -0.07 8.12
C VAL A 58 -23.27 1.14 8.51
N VAL A 59 -22.67 2.32 8.67
CA VAL A 59 -23.43 3.54 9.01
C VAL A 59 -24.42 3.90 7.89
N SER A 60 -24.03 3.74 6.62
CA SER A 60 -24.93 3.96 5.48
C SER A 60 -26.14 3.03 5.54
N LEU A 61 -25.94 1.75 5.86
CA LEU A 61 -27.02 0.77 6.00
C LEU A 61 -27.94 1.07 7.17
N LEU A 62 -27.41 1.58 8.29
CA LEU A 62 -28.19 1.94 9.47
C LEU A 62 -29.01 3.22 9.27
N LEU A 63 -28.47 4.20 8.52
CA LEU A 63 -29.11 5.50 8.28
C LEU A 63 -30.05 5.51 7.06
N LEU A 64 -30.10 4.43 6.28
CA LEU A 64 -31.01 4.26 5.14
C LEU A 64 -32.50 4.36 5.52
N GLY A 65 -32.84 4.21 6.81
CA GLY A 65 -34.20 4.36 7.34
C GLY A 65 -34.55 5.76 7.84
N ASP A 66 -33.60 6.70 7.87
CA ASP A 66 -33.80 8.01 8.50
C ASP A 66 -34.15 9.10 7.47
N ALA A 67 -35.19 9.90 7.75
CA ALA A 67 -35.82 10.83 6.80
C ALA A 67 -34.96 12.07 6.45
N VAL A 68 -33.75 12.16 6.98
CA VAL A 68 -32.87 13.32 6.82
C VAL A 68 -32.15 13.17 5.47
N GLY A 69 -32.34 14.11 4.54
CA GLY A 69 -31.85 14.08 3.13
C GLY A 69 -30.34 13.92 2.90
N TRP A 70 -29.56 13.63 3.94
CA TRP A 70 -28.13 13.34 3.95
C TRP A 70 -27.79 11.95 3.41
N TRP A 71 -28.77 11.04 3.32
CA TRP A 71 -28.62 9.72 2.71
C TRP A 71 -28.08 9.76 1.28
N ARG A 72 -28.27 10.89 0.57
CA ARG A 72 -27.83 11.07 -0.83
C ARG A 72 -26.31 11.18 -0.99
N TYR A 73 -25.58 11.59 0.06
CA TYR A 73 -24.11 11.73 0.03
C TYR A 73 -23.39 10.58 0.74
N TYR A 74 -24.08 9.87 1.63
CA TYR A 74 -23.54 8.73 2.37
C TYR A 74 -22.97 7.58 1.50
N PRO A 75 -23.57 7.19 0.35
CA PRO A 75 -23.02 6.10 -0.45
C PRO A 75 -21.74 6.48 -1.22
N ILE A 76 -21.42 7.76 -1.34
CA ILE A 76 -20.21 8.20 -2.07
C ILE A 76 -18.94 7.89 -1.27
N VAL A 77 -18.99 8.04 0.05
CA VAL A 77 -17.86 7.80 0.95
C VAL A 77 -17.32 6.36 0.88
N PRO A 78 -18.14 5.29 0.99
CA PRO A 78 -17.66 3.92 0.86
C PRO A 78 -17.11 3.65 -0.55
N VAL A 79 -17.68 4.24 -1.61
CA VAL A 79 -17.14 4.07 -2.98
C VAL A 79 -15.73 4.66 -3.10
N ILE A 80 -15.51 5.87 -2.58
CA ILE A 80 -14.17 6.50 -2.57
C ILE A 80 -13.21 5.66 -1.74
N ALA A 81 -13.64 5.19 -0.55
CA ALA A 81 -12.82 4.36 0.33
C ALA A 81 -12.45 3.02 -0.34
N ALA A 82 -13.37 2.38 -1.07
CA ALA A 82 -13.12 1.16 -1.82
C ALA A 82 -12.11 1.39 -2.96
N LEU A 83 -12.26 2.47 -3.73
CA LEU A 83 -11.33 2.84 -4.80
C LEU A 83 -9.93 3.14 -4.26
N ALA A 84 -9.84 3.86 -3.14
CA ALA A 84 -8.58 4.16 -2.47
C ALA A 84 -7.91 2.89 -1.90
N ALA A 85 -8.68 1.99 -1.27
CA ALA A 85 -8.19 0.70 -0.82
C ALA A 85 -7.67 -0.14 -1.98
N TYR A 86 -8.41 -0.21 -3.09
CA TYR A 86 -7.98 -0.88 -4.30
C TYR A 86 -6.67 -0.28 -4.84
N ALA A 87 -6.59 1.05 -4.93
CA ALA A 87 -5.40 1.75 -5.38
C ALA A 87 -4.17 1.46 -4.51
N CYS A 88 -4.32 1.34 -3.18
CA CYS A 88 -3.22 0.98 -2.28
C CYS A 88 -2.74 -0.47 -2.43
N LEU A 89 -3.68 -1.39 -2.66
CA LEU A 89 -3.40 -2.82 -2.66
C LEU A 89 -2.86 -3.32 -4.01
N TRP A 90 -3.49 -2.91 -5.11
CA TRP A 90 -3.10 -3.31 -6.46
C TRP A 90 -2.17 -2.33 -7.17
N ARG A 91 -2.01 -1.12 -6.62
CA ARG A 91 -1.04 -0.11 -7.07
C ARG A 91 -1.05 0.18 -8.58
N PRO A 92 -2.21 0.34 -9.23
CA PRO A 92 -2.24 0.73 -10.63
C PRO A 92 -1.63 2.14 -10.82
N THR A 93 -1.16 2.46 -12.03
CA THR A 93 -0.57 3.77 -12.36
C THR A 93 -1.51 4.94 -12.01
N TRP A 94 -2.80 4.79 -12.31
CA TRP A 94 -3.83 5.77 -11.98
C TRP A 94 -4.13 5.89 -10.48
N GLY A 95 -3.78 4.85 -9.70
CA GLY A 95 -4.03 4.79 -8.26
C GLY A 95 -3.35 5.92 -7.49
N ARG A 96 -2.24 6.46 -8.00
CA ARG A 96 -1.55 7.62 -7.41
C ARG A 96 -2.45 8.85 -7.33
N TRP A 97 -3.18 9.14 -8.40
CA TRP A 97 -4.06 10.31 -8.46
C TRP A 97 -5.26 10.15 -7.54
N VAL A 98 -5.83 8.94 -7.49
CA VAL A 98 -6.95 8.62 -6.60
C VAL A 98 -6.53 8.74 -5.14
N LEU A 99 -5.35 8.25 -4.78
CA LEU A 99 -4.83 8.38 -3.43
C LEU A 99 -4.50 9.84 -3.07
N ALA A 100 -3.97 10.63 -4.00
CA ALA A 100 -3.72 12.05 -3.78
C ALA A 100 -5.03 12.80 -3.49
N ALA A 101 -6.04 12.60 -4.34
CA ALA A 101 -7.36 13.19 -4.14
C ALA A 101 -7.99 12.74 -2.81
N THR A 102 -7.92 11.44 -2.50
CA THR A 102 -8.47 10.90 -1.25
C THR A 102 -7.75 11.46 -0.02
N ALA A 103 -6.43 11.56 -0.06
CA ALA A 103 -5.65 12.11 1.04
C ALA A 103 -6.02 13.58 1.32
N VAL A 104 -6.27 14.38 0.27
CA VAL A 104 -6.74 15.77 0.40
C VAL A 104 -8.16 15.82 0.96
N LEU A 105 -9.06 14.98 0.46
CA LEU A 105 -10.46 14.93 0.90
C LEU A 105 -10.61 14.57 2.39
N VAL A 106 -9.66 13.81 2.94
CA VAL A 106 -9.72 13.32 4.33
C VAL A 106 -9.08 14.32 5.32
N LEU A 107 -8.30 15.30 4.87
CA LEU A 107 -7.67 16.32 5.72
C LEU A 107 -8.62 17.09 6.66
N PRO A 108 -9.84 17.50 6.24
CA PRO A 108 -10.76 18.26 7.08
C PRO A 108 -11.32 17.48 8.26
N ALA A 109 -11.22 16.15 8.27
CA ALA A 109 -11.73 15.31 9.35
C ALA A 109 -10.76 15.28 10.54
N ILE A 110 -10.70 16.37 11.30
CA ILE A 110 -9.79 16.52 12.45
C ILE A 110 -10.24 15.62 13.62
N PRO A 111 -9.32 14.95 14.34
CA PRO A 111 -7.87 14.89 14.12
C PRO A 111 -7.41 13.68 13.27
N ILE A 112 -8.24 12.64 13.18
CA ILE A 112 -7.87 11.34 12.61
C ILE A 112 -7.61 11.45 11.10
N GLY A 113 -8.50 12.14 10.38
CA GLY A 113 -8.40 12.35 8.95
C GLY A 113 -7.23 13.25 8.57
N THR A 114 -6.88 14.23 9.38
CA THR A 114 -5.69 15.07 9.14
C THR A 114 -4.41 14.23 9.22
N ALA A 115 -4.28 13.37 10.24
CA ALA A 115 -3.15 12.45 10.36
C ALA A 115 -3.10 11.45 9.20
N ALA A 116 -4.25 10.87 8.83
CA ALA A 116 -4.34 9.95 7.69
C ALA A 116 -4.02 10.63 6.35
N GLY A 117 -4.51 11.85 6.13
CA GLY A 117 -4.25 12.65 4.93
C GLY A 117 -2.78 13.01 4.78
N ILE A 118 -2.12 13.43 5.86
CA ILE A 118 -0.68 13.72 5.85
C ILE A 118 0.12 12.44 5.54
N LEU A 119 -0.21 11.32 6.18
CA LEU A 119 0.42 10.02 5.88
C LEU A 119 0.24 9.63 4.41
N GLY A 120 -0.97 9.79 3.86
CA GLY A 120 -1.27 9.54 2.45
C GLY A 120 -0.40 10.40 1.52
N LEU A 121 -0.35 11.71 1.74
CA LEU A 121 0.44 12.64 0.92
C LEU A 121 1.95 12.37 1.01
N VAL A 122 2.48 12.11 2.21
CA VAL A 122 3.89 11.78 2.43
C VAL A 122 4.26 10.47 1.73
N SER A 123 3.40 9.46 1.81
CA SER A 123 3.63 8.18 1.14
C SER A 123 3.67 8.35 -0.38
N LEU A 124 2.79 9.16 -0.97
CA LEU A 124 2.72 9.39 -2.42
C LEU A 124 3.95 10.09 -3.01
N ARG A 125 4.60 10.97 -2.24
CA ARG A 125 5.82 11.67 -2.67
C ARG A 125 6.99 10.70 -2.87
N SER A 126 7.11 9.68 -2.01
CA SER A 126 8.22 8.72 -2.06
C SER A 126 7.89 7.46 -2.87
N ALA A 127 6.60 7.21 -3.12
CA ALA A 127 6.11 5.97 -3.72
C ALA A 127 6.00 5.96 -5.25
N SER A 128 6.57 6.91 -5.99
CA SER A 128 6.43 6.91 -7.46
C SER A 128 6.86 5.59 -8.12
N LYS A 129 7.88 4.95 -7.55
CA LYS A 129 8.42 3.64 -7.98
C LYS A 129 7.61 2.43 -7.46
N LEU A 130 6.59 2.65 -6.64
CA LEU A 130 5.76 1.61 -6.05
C LEU A 130 4.41 1.47 -6.77
N PHE A 131 4.11 2.31 -7.78
CA PHE A 131 2.89 2.24 -8.57
C PHE A 131 3.23 2.01 -10.05
N GLY A 132 2.45 1.15 -10.72
CA GLY A 132 2.59 0.85 -12.14
C GLY A 132 3.00 -0.58 -12.44
N ALA A 133 3.28 -0.88 -13.72
CA ALA A 133 3.60 -2.23 -14.18
C ALA A 133 4.92 -2.75 -13.58
N ASP A 134 5.88 -1.86 -13.36
CA ASP A 134 7.19 -2.17 -12.77
C ASP A 134 7.23 -1.94 -11.24
N ALA A 135 6.06 -1.95 -10.60
CA ALA A 135 5.97 -1.71 -9.16
C ALA A 135 6.61 -2.85 -8.37
N TYR A 136 7.58 -2.52 -7.52
CA TYR A 136 8.16 -3.49 -6.60
C TYR A 136 7.11 -3.98 -5.59
N PRO A 137 6.78 -5.29 -5.58
CA PRO A 137 5.85 -5.83 -4.61
C PRO A 137 6.47 -5.87 -3.22
N ASN A 138 5.64 -5.64 -2.20
CA ASN A 138 6.12 -5.53 -0.81
C ASN A 138 6.80 -6.81 -0.29
N SER A 139 6.38 -7.98 -0.77
CA SER A 139 6.97 -9.27 -0.40
C SER A 139 8.42 -9.38 -0.83
N GLU A 140 8.75 -8.90 -2.04
CA GLU A 140 10.11 -8.92 -2.60
C GLU A 140 11.00 -7.89 -1.91
N LEU A 141 10.48 -6.70 -1.61
CA LEU A 141 11.21 -5.69 -0.83
C LEU A 141 11.55 -6.20 0.59
N ASP A 142 10.62 -6.90 1.24
CA ASP A 142 10.84 -7.42 2.60
C ASP A 142 11.80 -8.62 2.61
N SER A 143 11.73 -9.50 1.61
CA SER A 143 12.65 -10.64 1.47
C SER A 143 14.07 -10.17 1.18
N GLU A 144 14.26 -9.23 0.24
CA GLU A 144 15.56 -8.66 -0.08
C GLU A 144 16.15 -7.92 1.14
N PHE A 145 15.34 -7.13 1.85
CA PHE A 145 15.79 -6.43 3.05
C PHE A 145 16.24 -7.40 4.14
N ARG A 146 15.48 -8.49 4.38
CA ARG A 146 15.87 -9.55 5.33
C ARG A 146 17.16 -10.25 4.89
N TYR A 147 17.29 -10.53 3.59
CA TYR A 147 18.48 -11.15 3.01
C TYR A 147 19.74 -10.29 3.24
N ARG A 148 19.71 -9.01 2.85
CA ARG A 148 20.84 -8.09 3.04
C ARG A 148 21.17 -7.84 4.50
N ARG A 149 20.15 -7.76 5.35
CA ARG A 149 20.33 -7.62 6.80
C ARG A 149 21.03 -8.84 7.40
N LYS A 150 20.66 -10.06 6.98
CA LYS A 150 21.28 -11.32 7.45
C LYS A 150 22.74 -11.44 6.99
N HIS A 151 23.04 -11.01 5.77
CA HIS A 151 24.38 -11.10 5.17
C HIS A 151 25.24 -9.83 5.35
N LYS A 152 24.76 -8.84 6.13
CA LYS A 152 25.43 -7.55 6.40
C LYS A 152 25.85 -6.78 5.13
N ILE A 153 25.14 -6.95 4.03
CA ILE A 153 25.40 -6.23 2.77
C ILE A 153 24.83 -4.81 2.92
N ARG A 154 25.71 -3.80 3.00
CA ARG A 154 25.35 -2.39 3.23
C ARG A 154 25.63 -1.47 2.03
N GLY A 155 25.93 -2.05 0.87
CA GLY A 155 26.18 -1.33 -0.38
C GLY A 155 24.98 -0.52 -0.85
#